data_AF-A0A6F9C3D8-F1
#
_entry.id   AF-A0A6F9C3D8-F1
#
_cell.length_a   1.000
_cell.length_b   1.000
_cell.length_c   1.000
_cell.angle_alpha   90.00
_cell.angle_beta   90.00
_cell.angle_gamma   90.00
#
_symmetry.space_group_name_H-M   'P 1'
#
loop_
_entity.id
_entity.type
_entity.pdbx_description
1 polymer ?
#
loop_
_entity_poly.entity_id
_entity_poly.type
_entity_poly.pdbx_seq_one_letter_code
_entity_poly.pdbx_strand_id
1 'polypeptide(L)'
;MLAVVTSAAKGRIVGDPSHEYEHTETKGGGRGYGGGRHDGNKVMSNGCCDGCLVMVVVWFALQIKVNEEKRLPTTVHTIDKEVSVVPCGTFIKSPHGLVQTNRNFEGQSSSEAGKLSCFLHFTEPQNLKKKSILEMADLDPSINFLDPLSEDIPKGLWSLQFERHSTVCVISSMPWLGMTTFKRTHDPPAGIHLHGRRTQ
;
A
#
# COMPACT_ATOMS: atom_id res chain seq x y z
N MET A 1 -4.56 -13.62 -12.71
CA MET A 1 -3.64 -12.86 -13.59
C MET A 1 -3.13 -11.60 -12.89
N LEU A 2 -3.98 -10.74 -12.30
CA LEU A 2 -3.52 -9.55 -11.55
C LEU A 2 -2.54 -9.87 -10.40
N ALA A 3 -2.86 -10.81 -9.50
CA ALA A 3 -2.02 -11.11 -8.33
C ALA A 3 -0.57 -11.51 -8.69
N VAL A 4 -0.40 -12.19 -9.84
CA VAL A 4 0.89 -12.62 -10.38
C VAL A 4 1.68 -11.46 -10.99
N VAL A 5 0.99 -10.53 -11.64
CA VAL A 5 1.64 -9.31 -12.17
C VAL A 5 2.04 -8.39 -11.02
N THR A 6 1.25 -8.35 -9.94
CA THR A 6 1.58 -7.60 -8.72
C THR A 6 2.78 -8.21 -7.97
N SER A 7 2.91 -9.54 -7.89
CA SER A 7 4.11 -10.19 -7.33
C SER A 7 5.36 -9.96 -8.21
N ALA A 8 5.18 -9.93 -9.53
CA ALA A 8 6.22 -9.62 -10.51
C ALA A 8 6.52 -8.12 -10.69
N ALA A 9 5.76 -7.21 -10.08
CA ALA A 9 5.91 -5.75 -10.19
C ALA A 9 7.11 -5.18 -9.41
N LYS A 10 7.79 -6.00 -8.60
CA LYS A 10 8.98 -5.58 -7.84
C LYS A 10 10.22 -5.57 -8.72
N GLY A 11 10.99 -4.48 -8.66
CA GLY A 11 12.28 -4.36 -9.32
C GLY A 11 12.45 -3.06 -10.10
N ARG A 12 13.59 -2.93 -10.77
CA ARG A 12 13.90 -1.77 -11.60
C ARG A 12 13.09 -1.81 -12.91
N ILE A 13 12.67 -0.64 -13.38
CA ILE A 13 12.07 -0.43 -14.71
C ILE A 13 13.21 -0.23 -15.71
N VAL A 14 13.23 -0.99 -16.80
CA VAL A 14 14.31 -0.95 -17.81
C VAL A 14 14.10 0.20 -18.79
N GLY A 15 12.84 0.56 -19.07
CA GLY A 15 12.48 1.62 -20.02
C GLY A 15 12.25 1.11 -21.45
N ASP A 16 12.22 -0.20 -21.66
CA ASP A 16 11.87 -0.84 -22.93
C ASP A 16 10.54 -1.60 -22.78
N PRO A 17 9.46 -1.18 -23.47
CA PRO A 17 8.15 -1.84 -23.41
C PRO A 17 8.18 -3.34 -23.73
N SER A 18 9.13 -3.79 -24.55
CA SER A 18 9.27 -5.19 -24.97
C SER A 18 10.08 -6.05 -24.01
N HIS A 19 10.68 -5.47 -22.97
CA HIS A 19 11.47 -6.23 -22.00
C HIS A 19 10.60 -7.24 -21.26
N GLU A 20 11.04 -8.51 -21.23
CA GLU A 20 10.37 -9.60 -20.54
C GLU A 20 11.01 -9.86 -19.17
N TYR A 21 10.19 -9.85 -18.13
CA TYR A 21 10.59 -10.26 -16.79
C TYR A 21 10.21 -11.72 -16.54
N GLU A 22 11.18 -12.51 -16.09
CA GLU A 22 10.95 -13.87 -15.62
C GLU A 22 10.68 -13.85 -14.11
N HIS A 23 9.50 -14.34 -13.71
CA HIS A 23 9.12 -14.47 -12.31
C HIS A 23 8.87 -15.94 -11.98
N THR A 24 9.55 -16.42 -10.94
CA THR A 24 9.42 -17.79 -10.47
C THR A 24 8.54 -17.83 -9.22
N GLU A 25 7.29 -18.29 -9.34
CA GLU A 25 6.46 -18.57 -8.17
C GLU A 25 6.68 -20.02 -7.72
N THR A 26 7.13 -20.19 -6.48
CA THR A 26 7.14 -21.50 -5.81
C THR A 26 5.83 -21.66 -5.05
N LYS A 27 4.90 -22.46 -5.58
CA LYS A 27 3.71 -22.83 -4.80
C LYS A 27 4.04 -23.99 -3.87
N GLY A 28 4.29 -23.66 -2.60
CA GLY A 28 4.28 -24.66 -1.52
C GLY A 28 2.85 -25.11 -1.25
N GLY A 29 2.50 -26.34 -1.65
CA GLY A 29 1.24 -26.96 -1.26
C GLY A 29 1.23 -27.20 0.25
N GLY A 30 0.47 -26.38 0.99
CA GLY A 30 0.42 -26.47 2.44
C GLY A 30 -0.40 -27.65 2.94
N ARG A 31 0.19 -28.48 3.82
CA ARG A 31 -0.38 -28.82 5.13
C ARG A 31 0.76 -28.69 6.15
N GLY A 32 0.68 -27.65 6.97
CA GLY A 32 1.74 -27.30 7.91
C GLY A 32 1.80 -28.24 9.13
N TYR A 33 3.02 -28.39 9.67
CA TYR A 33 3.35 -28.25 11.09
C TYR A 33 4.85 -27.94 11.20
N GLY A 34 5.20 -26.99 12.07
CA GLY A 34 6.54 -26.86 12.64
C GLY A 34 7.48 -25.88 11.93
N GLY A 35 7.79 -24.78 12.62
CA GLY A 35 8.76 -23.79 12.18
C GLY A 35 10.20 -24.30 12.21
N GLY A 36 11.00 -23.74 11.30
CA GLY A 36 12.46 -23.90 11.28
C GLY A 36 13.04 -22.94 10.25
N ARG A 37 13.74 -21.90 10.72
CA ARG A 37 14.65 -21.10 9.87
C ARG A 37 15.73 -22.04 9.36
N HIS A 38 15.97 -22.06 8.06
CA HIS A 38 17.21 -22.62 7.54
C HIS A 38 17.87 -21.66 6.56
N ASP A 39 19.00 -21.15 7.04
CA ASP A 39 20.02 -20.46 6.27
C ASP A 39 20.50 -21.29 5.08
N GLY A 40 20.95 -20.58 4.07
CA GLY A 40 21.26 -21.09 2.75
C GLY A 40 22.33 -22.17 2.68
N ASN A 41 22.35 -22.77 1.49
CA ASN A 41 23.40 -23.59 0.93
C ASN A 41 23.60 -24.96 1.60
N LYS A 42 22.92 -25.99 1.05
CA LYS A 42 23.37 -27.37 1.25
C LYS A 42 23.25 -28.18 -0.04
N VAL A 43 24.42 -28.53 -0.56
CA VAL A 43 24.65 -29.54 -1.59
C VAL A 43 24.07 -30.87 -1.09
N MET A 44 23.12 -31.46 -1.80
CA MET A 44 22.60 -32.80 -1.48
C MET A 44 23.56 -33.86 -2.02
N SER A 45 24.23 -34.56 -1.11
CA SER A 45 24.95 -35.81 -1.38
C SER A 45 23.96 -36.97 -1.44
N ASN A 46 24.04 -37.77 -2.50
CA ASN A 46 23.21 -38.96 -2.72
C ASN A 46 23.54 -40.04 -1.67
N GLY A 47 22.51 -40.48 -0.94
CA GLY A 47 22.58 -41.64 -0.06
C GLY A 47 21.21 -42.30 0.04
N CYS A 48 21.01 -43.37 -0.73
CA CYS A 48 19.83 -44.23 -0.66
C CYS A 48 19.82 -45.00 0.67
N CYS A 49 18.75 -44.87 1.45
CA CYS A 49 18.33 -45.89 2.40
C CYS A 49 16.97 -46.44 1.94
N ASP A 50 16.92 -47.75 1.77
CA ASP A 50 15.77 -48.50 1.30
C ASP A 50 14.59 -48.37 2.28
N GLY A 51 13.45 -47.87 1.78
CA GLY A 51 12.17 -47.98 2.48
C GLY A 51 11.61 -46.71 3.13
N CYS A 52 12.16 -45.51 2.88
CA CYS A 52 11.51 -44.28 3.32
C CYS A 52 10.65 -43.72 2.17
N LEU A 53 9.33 -43.67 2.34
CA LEU A 53 8.43 -42.91 1.46
C LEU A 53 8.87 -41.44 1.54
N VAL A 54 9.74 -41.02 0.61
CA VAL A 54 10.06 -39.61 0.44
C VAL A 54 8.77 -38.98 -0.05
N MET A 55 8.07 -38.26 0.83
CA MET A 55 7.08 -37.27 0.41
C MET A 55 7.83 -36.28 -0.45
N VAL A 56 7.90 -36.55 -1.75
CA VAL A 56 8.38 -35.60 -2.74
C VAL A 56 7.36 -34.47 -2.70
N VAL A 57 7.65 -33.45 -1.90
CA VAL A 57 7.00 -32.15 -2.05
C VAL A 57 7.44 -31.70 -3.44
N VAL A 58 6.61 -31.99 -4.44
CA VAL A 58 6.88 -31.57 -5.82
C VAL A 58 6.77 -30.05 -5.81
N TRP A 59 7.91 -29.39 -5.66
CA TRP A 59 8.03 -27.96 -5.82
C TRP A 59 7.82 -27.65 -7.29
N PHE A 60 6.57 -27.37 -7.66
CA PHE A 60 6.27 -26.79 -8.96
C PHE A 60 6.70 -25.33 -8.93
N ALA A 61 7.85 -25.06 -9.54
CA ALA A 61 8.28 -23.72 -9.91
C ALA A 61 7.56 -23.33 -11.20
N LEU A 62 6.58 -22.43 -11.11
CA LEU A 62 5.92 -21.87 -12.27
C LEU A 62 6.74 -20.67 -12.74
N GLN A 63 7.33 -20.78 -13.94
CA GLN A 63 7.99 -19.65 -14.60
C GLN A 63 6.95 -18.84 -15.36
N ILE A 64 6.82 -17.55 -15.01
CA ILE A 64 5.85 -16.64 -15.59
C ILE A 64 6.61 -15.50 -16.25
N LYS A 65 6.33 -15.28 -17.55
CA LYS A 65 6.89 -14.17 -18.31
C LYS A 65 5.89 -13.02 -18.38
N VAL A 66 6.31 -11.83 -17.96
CA VAL A 66 5.50 -10.61 -18.01
C VAL A 66 6.30 -9.52 -18.71
N ASN A 67 5.70 -8.87 -19.73
CA ASN A 67 6.33 -7.75 -20.42
C ASN A 67 6.27 -6.45 -19.59
N GLU A 68 7.19 -5.54 -19.84
CA GLU A 68 7.25 -4.26 -19.15
C GLU A 68 5.98 -3.43 -19.36
N GLU A 69 5.43 -3.43 -20.57
CA GLU A 69 4.20 -2.73 -20.93
C GLU A 69 3.00 -3.10 -20.02
N LYS A 70 2.86 -4.37 -19.61
CA LYS A 70 1.77 -4.78 -18.69
C LYS A 70 2.14 -4.56 -17.22
N ARG A 71 3.44 -4.65 -16.89
CA ARG A 71 3.92 -4.49 -15.53
C ARG A 71 3.86 -3.03 -15.06
N LEU A 72 4.23 -2.09 -15.94
CA LEU A 72 4.28 -0.67 -15.63
C LEU A 72 2.94 -0.10 -15.15
N PRO A 73 1.81 -0.22 -15.89
CA PRO A 73 0.53 0.33 -15.45
C PRO A 73 0.04 -0.34 -14.16
N THR A 74 0.33 -1.63 -13.95
CA THR A 74 -0.01 -2.32 -12.70
C THR A 74 0.78 -1.76 -11.52
N THR A 75 2.06 -1.45 -11.73
CA THR A 75 2.92 -0.83 -10.72
C THR A 75 2.44 0.58 -10.39
N VAL A 76 2.19 1.40 -11.42
CA VAL A 76 1.66 2.76 -11.25
C VAL A 76 0.31 2.74 -10.53
N HIS A 77 -0.60 1.85 -10.92
CA HIS A 77 -1.89 1.70 -10.25
C HIS A 77 -1.75 1.29 -8.78
N THR A 78 -0.80 0.41 -8.47
CA THR A 78 -0.52 0.01 -7.08
C THR A 78 0.00 1.19 -6.27
N ILE A 79 0.95 1.96 -6.82
CA ILE A 79 1.48 3.17 -6.19
C ILE A 79 0.37 4.19 -5.97
N ASP A 80 -0.43 4.48 -7.00
CA ASP A 80 -1.53 5.44 -6.93
C ASP A 80 -2.51 5.05 -5.82
N LYS A 81 -2.87 3.77 -5.72
CA LYS A 81 -3.71 3.26 -4.64
C LYS A 81 -3.05 3.42 -3.27
N GLU A 82 -1.79 3.03 -3.09
CA GLU A 82 -1.13 3.03 -1.78
C GLU A 82 -0.72 4.43 -1.28
N VAL A 83 -0.51 5.38 -2.19
CA VAL A 83 -0.01 6.73 -1.88
C VAL A 83 -1.14 7.77 -1.86
N SER A 84 -2.29 7.47 -2.44
CA SER A 84 -3.42 8.40 -2.49
C SER A 84 -3.95 8.71 -1.08
N VAL A 85 -3.76 9.96 -0.65
CA VAL A 85 -4.16 10.45 0.67
C VAL A 85 -4.92 11.75 0.60
N VAL A 86 -5.91 11.89 1.48
CA VAL A 86 -6.80 13.06 1.56
C VAL A 86 -6.93 13.54 3.01
N PRO A 87 -7.03 14.86 3.24
CA PRO A 87 -7.41 15.39 4.54
C PRO A 87 -8.83 14.94 4.94
N CYS A 88 -9.04 14.57 6.22
CA CYS A 88 -10.37 14.37 6.80
C CYS A 88 -11.25 15.58 6.53
N GLY A 89 -12.53 15.34 6.21
CA GLY A 89 -13.49 16.40 5.91
C GLY A 89 -13.51 16.86 4.45
N THR A 90 -12.55 16.46 3.61
CA THR A 90 -12.55 16.78 2.17
C THR A 90 -13.75 16.16 1.44
N PHE A 91 -14.16 14.97 1.86
CA PHE A 91 -15.29 14.24 1.31
C PHE A 91 -16.30 13.94 2.41
N ILE A 92 -17.58 13.88 2.03
CA ILE A 92 -18.67 13.44 2.89
C ILE A 92 -19.37 12.26 2.22
N LYS A 93 -19.71 11.25 3.01
CA LYS A 93 -20.53 10.13 2.61
C LYS A 93 -21.96 10.32 3.08
N SER A 94 -22.89 10.38 2.13
CA SER A 94 -24.32 10.42 2.42
C SER A 94 -24.80 9.10 3.04
N PRO A 95 -25.92 9.10 3.80
CA PRO A 95 -26.52 7.88 4.32
C PRO A 95 -26.84 6.82 3.25
N HIS A 96 -27.11 7.25 2.01
CA HIS A 96 -27.31 6.38 0.85
C HIS A 96 -26.00 5.80 0.27
N GLY A 97 -24.85 6.07 0.89
CA GLY A 97 -23.54 5.56 0.49
C GLY A 97 -22.81 6.37 -0.57
N LEU A 98 -23.41 7.45 -1.10
CA LEU A 98 -22.79 8.31 -2.11
C LEU A 98 -21.71 9.21 -1.48
N VAL A 99 -20.50 9.18 -2.05
CA VAL A 99 -19.38 10.05 -1.63
C VAL A 99 -19.36 11.31 -2.50
N GLN A 100 -19.31 12.48 -1.86
CA GLN A 100 -19.27 13.77 -2.53
C GLN A 100 -18.19 14.66 -1.93
N THR A 101 -17.67 15.61 -2.71
CA THR A 101 -16.77 16.65 -2.20
C THR A 101 -17.52 17.55 -1.21
N ASN A 102 -16.93 17.77 -0.05
CA ASN A 102 -17.49 18.67 0.95
C ASN A 102 -17.26 20.14 0.54
N ARG A 103 -18.32 20.84 0.15
CA ARG A 103 -18.25 22.25 -0.25
C ARG A 103 -17.94 23.19 0.93
N ASN A 104 -18.17 22.74 2.16
CA ASN A 104 -17.92 23.52 3.36
C ASN A 104 -16.52 23.25 3.94
N PHE A 105 -15.69 22.47 3.25
CA PHE A 105 -14.34 22.18 3.70
C PHE A 105 -13.40 23.34 3.37
N GLU A 106 -13.05 24.11 4.39
CA GLU A 106 -12.13 25.26 4.30
C GLU A 106 -10.66 24.86 4.50
N GLY A 107 -10.38 23.55 4.60
CA GLY A 107 -9.05 23.03 4.93
C GLY A 107 -8.90 22.73 6.42
N GLN A 108 -7.79 22.08 6.76
CA GLN A 108 -7.47 21.73 8.15
C GLN A 108 -6.80 22.89 8.87
N SER A 109 -7.06 23.00 10.17
CA SER A 109 -6.30 23.86 11.06
C SER A 109 -4.86 23.38 11.19
N SER A 110 -3.96 24.26 11.63
CA SER A 110 -2.56 23.88 11.87
C SER A 110 -2.42 22.74 12.90
N SER A 111 -3.30 22.66 13.89
CA SER A 111 -3.31 21.59 14.90
C SER A 111 -3.78 20.24 14.37
N GLU A 112 -4.69 20.23 13.40
CA GLU A 112 -5.20 19.00 12.76
C GLU A 112 -4.23 18.52 11.69
N ALA A 113 -3.71 19.45 10.89
CA ALA A 113 -2.74 19.16 9.85
C ALA A 113 -1.45 18.54 10.38
N GLY A 114 -1.19 18.63 11.69
CA GLY A 114 -0.05 17.99 12.36
C GLY A 114 -0.27 16.52 12.75
N LYS A 115 -1.47 15.98 12.56
CA LYS A 115 -1.85 14.65 13.05
C LYS A 115 -2.11 13.71 11.88
N LEU A 116 -1.43 12.56 11.87
CA LEU A 116 -1.68 11.50 10.87
C LEU A 116 -3.12 10.94 10.94
N SER A 117 -3.80 11.06 12.09
CA SER A 117 -5.21 10.67 12.24
C SER A 117 -6.17 11.58 11.47
N CYS A 118 -5.72 12.76 11.05
CA CYS A 118 -6.48 13.70 10.22
C CYS A 118 -6.25 13.47 8.71
N PHE A 119 -5.51 12.44 8.33
CA PHE A 119 -5.31 12.06 6.93
C PHE A 119 -5.84 10.65 6.70
N LEU A 120 -6.54 10.47 5.59
CA LEU A 120 -7.21 9.23 5.22
C LEU A 120 -6.65 8.71 3.90
N HIS A 121 -6.58 7.39 3.78
CA HIS A 121 -6.34 6.73 2.50
C HIS A 121 -7.52 6.96 1.56
N PHE A 122 -7.26 7.50 0.37
CA PHE A 122 -8.29 7.73 -0.64
C PHE A 122 -8.51 6.48 -1.50
N THR A 123 -8.86 5.38 -0.82
CA THR A 123 -9.15 4.08 -1.43
C THR A 123 -10.29 3.39 -0.70
N GLU A 124 -10.75 2.26 -1.22
CA GLU A 124 -11.72 1.44 -0.51
C GLU A 124 -11.23 1.07 0.91
N PRO A 125 -12.03 1.35 1.96
CA PRO A 125 -11.63 1.08 3.33
C PRO A 125 -11.56 -0.42 3.59
N GLN A 126 -10.41 -0.86 4.10
CA GLN A 126 -10.11 -2.22 4.48
C GLN A 126 -10.33 -2.46 5.98
N ASN A 127 -10.06 -1.45 6.81
CA ASN A 127 -10.06 -1.60 8.27
C ASN A 127 -11.40 -1.23 8.92
N LEU A 128 -12.20 -0.37 8.30
CA LEU A 128 -13.56 -0.06 8.81
C LEU A 128 -14.44 -1.29 9.00
N LYS A 129 -14.31 -2.33 8.16
CA LYS A 129 -15.08 -3.57 8.29
C LYS A 129 -14.67 -4.43 9.48
N LYS A 130 -13.54 -4.11 10.13
CA LYS A 130 -12.93 -4.89 11.22
C LYS A 130 -13.10 -4.20 12.57
N LYS A 131 -13.63 -2.97 12.62
CA LYS A 131 -13.80 -2.19 13.85
C LYS A 131 -14.93 -2.76 14.71
N SER A 132 -14.78 -2.66 16.02
CA SER A 132 -15.80 -3.07 16.99
C SER A 132 -16.98 -2.10 17.04
N ILE A 133 -18.13 -2.55 17.57
CA ILE A 133 -19.34 -1.70 17.71
C ILE A 133 -19.05 -0.44 18.52
N LEU A 134 -18.25 -0.55 19.58
CA LEU A 134 -17.87 0.56 20.45
C LEU A 134 -17.06 1.61 19.67
N GLU A 135 -16.06 1.16 18.91
CA GLU A 135 -15.24 2.06 18.09
C GLU A 135 -16.06 2.71 16.96
N MET A 136 -17.06 2.00 16.41
CA MET A 136 -17.95 2.57 15.41
C MET A 136 -18.89 3.63 15.98
N ALA A 137 -19.24 3.56 17.27
CA ALA A 137 -20.15 4.52 17.91
C ALA A 137 -19.50 5.90 18.09
N ASP A 138 -18.17 5.95 18.26
CA ASP A 138 -17.42 7.21 18.44
C ASP A 138 -17.01 7.86 17.11
N LEU A 139 -17.17 7.16 15.98
CA LEU A 139 -16.79 7.65 14.66
C LEU A 139 -17.97 8.31 13.96
N ASP A 140 -17.75 9.48 13.38
CA ASP A 140 -18.70 10.08 12.43
C ASP A 140 -18.66 9.31 11.09
N PRO A 141 -19.70 8.54 10.72
CA PRO A 141 -19.70 7.73 9.51
C PRO A 141 -19.81 8.56 8.22
N SER A 142 -20.12 9.85 8.32
CA SER A 142 -20.20 10.75 7.18
C SER A 142 -18.84 11.33 6.79
N ILE A 143 -17.95 11.56 7.79
CA ILE A 143 -16.62 12.15 7.59
C ILE A 143 -15.52 11.09 7.65
N ASN A 144 -15.59 10.14 8.58
CA ASN A 144 -14.56 9.13 8.86
C ASN A 144 -14.91 7.79 8.20
N PHE A 145 -15.31 7.82 6.94
CA PHE A 145 -15.69 6.63 6.17
C PHE A 145 -14.53 5.98 5.41
N LEU A 146 -13.30 6.44 5.63
CA LEU A 146 -12.06 5.90 5.06
C LEU A 146 -11.09 5.50 6.18
N ASP A 147 -10.01 4.79 5.82
CA ASP A 147 -9.01 4.34 6.80
C ASP A 147 -7.97 5.46 7.08
N PRO A 148 -7.70 5.80 8.35
CA PRO A 148 -6.73 6.84 8.70
C PRO A 148 -5.29 6.32 8.66
N LEU A 149 -4.35 7.20 8.27
CA LEU A 149 -2.92 6.87 8.21
C LEU A 149 -2.33 6.48 9.58
N SER A 150 -2.92 6.99 10.66
CA SER A 150 -2.49 6.64 12.02
C SER A 150 -2.72 5.18 12.38
N GLU A 151 -3.63 4.49 11.69
CA GLU A 151 -3.94 3.07 11.93
C GLU A 151 -3.04 2.12 11.12
N ASP A 152 -2.20 2.64 10.22
CA ASP A 152 -1.31 1.82 9.41
C ASP A 152 -0.30 1.03 10.27
N ILE A 153 0.03 -0.17 9.77
CA ILE A 153 0.97 -1.11 10.38
C ILE A 153 1.99 -1.53 9.31
N PRO A 154 3.31 -1.43 9.59
CA PRO A 154 3.93 -0.97 10.85
C PRO A 154 3.78 0.54 11.09
N LYS A 155 4.04 0.99 12.32
CA LYS A 155 4.09 2.42 12.61
C LYS A 155 5.28 3.07 11.89
N GLY A 156 5.13 4.32 11.46
CA GLY A 156 6.18 5.07 10.77
C GLY A 156 6.21 4.90 9.25
N LEU A 157 5.16 4.34 8.62
CA LEU A 157 5.03 4.29 7.16
C LEU A 157 4.85 5.67 6.51
N TRP A 158 4.44 6.65 7.32
CA TRP A 158 4.19 8.02 6.90
C TRP A 158 4.98 8.97 7.78
N SER A 159 5.55 9.99 7.15
CA SER A 159 6.16 11.12 7.83
C SER A 159 5.39 12.39 7.51
N LEU A 160 5.31 13.28 8.50
CA LEU A 160 4.58 14.53 8.42
C LEU A 160 5.51 15.67 8.81
N GLN A 161 5.62 16.66 7.94
CA GLN A 161 6.49 17.81 8.16
C GLN A 161 5.77 19.11 7.81
N PHE A 162 5.96 20.13 8.65
CA PHE A 162 5.52 21.48 8.34
C PHE A 162 6.62 22.27 7.61
N GLU A 163 6.21 23.01 6.59
CA GLU A 163 7.03 23.96 5.87
C GLU A 163 6.40 25.37 5.91
N ARG A 164 7.24 26.39 5.64
CA ARG A 164 6.85 27.81 5.51
C ARG A 164 5.97 28.31 6.67
N HIS A 165 6.53 28.38 7.87
CA HIS A 165 5.82 28.85 9.07
C HIS A 165 4.52 28.06 9.35
N SER A 166 4.55 26.75 9.14
CA SER A 166 3.42 25.83 9.35
C SER A 166 2.21 26.07 8.45
N THR A 167 2.37 26.81 7.35
CA THR A 167 1.28 27.03 6.38
C THR A 167 1.13 25.88 5.38
N VAL A 168 2.15 25.04 5.24
CA VAL A 168 2.15 23.87 4.35
C VAL A 168 2.50 22.64 5.16
N CYS A 169 1.64 21.63 5.11
CA CYS A 169 1.91 20.29 5.61
C CYS A 169 2.34 19.40 4.45
N VAL A 170 3.43 18.67 4.64
CA VAL A 170 4.04 17.76 3.69
C VAL A 170 3.96 16.35 4.28
N ILE A 171 3.36 15.43 3.53
CA ILE A 171 3.20 14.03 3.91
C ILE A 171 3.98 13.18 2.93
N SER A 172 4.92 12.40 3.45
CA SER A 172 5.77 11.55 2.63
C SER A 172 5.56 10.08 2.97
N SER A 173 5.41 9.27 1.92
CA SER A 173 5.36 7.81 2.03
C SER A 173 6.78 7.27 2.24
N MET A 174 6.98 6.45 3.26
CA MET A 174 8.25 5.76 3.53
C MET A 174 8.45 4.51 2.66
N PRO A 175 7.42 3.68 2.37
CA PRO A 175 7.55 2.57 1.43
C PRO A 175 7.87 3.02 -0.01
N TRP A 176 7.25 4.12 -0.44
CA TRP A 176 7.44 4.68 -1.78
C TRP A 176 8.29 5.94 -1.69
N LEU A 177 9.61 5.73 -1.58
CA LEU A 177 10.57 6.83 -1.47
C LEU A 177 10.38 7.86 -2.58
N GLY A 178 10.29 9.11 -2.17
CA GLY A 178 10.10 10.24 -3.08
C GLY A 178 8.64 10.53 -3.43
N MET A 179 7.67 9.72 -2.99
CA MET A 179 6.26 10.07 -3.10
C MET A 179 5.84 10.96 -1.95
N THR A 180 5.50 12.20 -2.28
CA THR A 180 5.11 13.20 -1.30
C THR A 180 3.88 13.95 -1.78
N THR A 181 2.95 14.16 -0.86
CA THR A 181 1.78 15.01 -1.03
C THR A 181 1.94 16.24 -0.15
N PHE A 182 1.49 17.40 -0.62
CA PHE A 182 1.50 18.61 0.19
C PHE A 182 0.12 19.24 0.23
N LYS A 183 -0.19 19.88 1.34
CA LYS A 183 -1.45 20.57 1.55
C LYS A 183 -1.22 21.88 2.30
N ARG A 184 -1.83 22.95 1.82
CA ARG A 184 -1.88 24.23 2.54
C ARG A 184 -2.93 24.17 3.64
N THR A 185 -2.58 24.61 4.84
CA THR A 185 -3.51 24.78 5.97
C THR A 185 -4.51 25.89 5.65
N HIS A 186 -5.77 25.76 6.08
CA HIS A 186 -6.84 26.75 5.80
C HIS A 186 -7.07 27.05 4.31
N ASP A 187 -6.81 26.08 3.43
CA ASP A 187 -7.06 26.21 1.99
C ASP A 187 -8.08 25.15 1.55
N PRO A 188 -9.17 25.50 0.84
CA PRO A 188 -10.08 24.54 0.25
C PRO A 188 -9.36 23.55 -0.69
N PRO A 189 -9.99 22.40 -1.03
CA PRO A 189 -9.34 21.35 -1.80
C PRO A 189 -9.28 21.72 -3.28
N ALA A 190 -8.28 22.52 -3.67
CA ALA A 190 -8.02 22.87 -5.08
C ALA A 190 -7.09 21.88 -5.82
N GLY A 191 -6.56 20.85 -5.14
CA GLY A 191 -5.83 19.76 -5.80
C GLY A 191 -4.80 19.08 -4.90
N ILE A 192 -4.63 17.77 -5.10
CA ILE A 192 -3.51 17.00 -4.57
C ILE A 192 -2.43 17.01 -5.65
N HIS A 193 -1.26 17.60 -5.37
CA HIS A 193 -0.10 17.49 -6.23
C HIS A 193 0.80 16.38 -5.68
N LEU A 194 0.84 15.25 -6.39
CA LEU A 194 1.81 14.20 -6.14
C LEU A 194 3.15 14.64 -6.73
N HIS A 195 4.15 14.90 -5.89
CA HIS A 195 5.51 15.09 -6.36
C HIS A 195 6.27 13.79 -6.15
N GLY A 196 6.59 13.11 -7.25
CA GLY A 196 7.45 11.94 -7.26
C GLY A 196 8.90 12.34 -7.49
N ARG A 197 9.73 12.40 -6.45
CA ARG A 197 11.18 12.50 -6.62
C ARG A 197 11.76 11.13 -6.91
N ARG A 198 12.36 10.99 -8.09
CA ARG A 198 13.22 9.86 -8.44
C ARG A 198 14.41 9.85 -7.46
N THR A 199 14.47 8.90 -6.55
CA THR A 199 15.75 8.57 -5.89
C THR A 199 16.60 7.83 -6.91
N GLN A 200 17.75 8.41 -7.25
CA GLN A 200 18.76 7.83 -8.15
C GLN A 200 19.32 6.51 -7.60
#